data_AF-A0A3B0TW56-F1
#
_entry.id   AF-A0A3B0TW56-F1
#
_cell.length_a   1.000
_cell.length_b   1.000
_cell.length_c   1.000
_cell.angle_alpha   90.00
_cell.angle_beta   90.00
_cell.angle_gamma   90.00
#
_symmetry.space_group_name_H-M   'P 1'
#
loop_
_entity.id
_entity.type
_entity.pdbx_description
1 polymer ?
#
loop_
_entity_poly.entity_id
_entity_poly.type
_entity_poly.pdbx_seq_one_letter_code
_entity_poly.pdbx_strand_id
1 'polypeptide(L)' 'MEYLFPVSEIFESIQGEGDRAGLRCLFVRFQFCNLTCTWCDTKYTWLKNSGSFKWYTPAELKSIICQKGIKEVIF' A
#
# COMPACT_ATOMS: atom_id res chain seq x y z
N MET A 1 -4.11 23.13 1.04
CA MET A 1 -4.71 21.95 1.70
C MET A 1 -3.85 20.77 1.30
N GLU A 2 -3.26 20.08 2.27
CA GLU A 2 -2.32 18.98 2.00
C GLU A 2 -3.09 17.67 1.98
N TYR A 3 -2.90 16.85 0.93
CA TYR A 3 -3.55 15.55 0.82
C TYR A 3 -2.90 14.56 1.78
N LEU A 4 -3.70 13.75 2.47
CA LEU A 4 -3.22 12.69 3.36
C LEU A 4 -3.68 11.32 2.83
N PHE A 5 -2.74 10.39 2.75
CA PHE A 5 -2.97 9.02 2.32
C PHE A 5 -2.94 8.08 3.52
N PRO A 6 -4.00 7.29 3.75
CA PRO A 6 -4.02 6.29 4.80
C PRO A 6 -3.39 4.99 4.28
N VAL A 7 -2.26 4.60 4.87
CA VAL A 7 -1.49 3.44 4.42
C VAL A 7 -1.48 2.39 5.52
N SER A 8 -1.96 1.19 5.18
CA SER A 8 -1.99 0.03 6.08
C SER A 8 -0.61 -0.59 6.19
N GLU A 9 0.09 -0.76 5.06
CA GLU A 9 1.36 -1.49 5.01
C GLU A 9 2.30 -0.90 3.96
N ILE A 10 3.60 -0.89 4.28
CA ILE A 10 4.67 -0.63 3.32
C ILE A 10 5.72 -1.73 3.51
N PHE A 11 5.94 -2.55 2.49
CA PHE A 11 6.84 -3.70 2.59
C PHE A 11 7.50 -4.05 1.25
N GLU A 12 8.63 -4.74 1.31
CA GLU A 12 9.37 -5.20 0.15
C GLU A 12 9.10 -6.70 -0.06
N SER A 13 8.85 -7.10 -1.30
CA SER A 13 8.68 -8.51 -1.68
C SER A 13 8.92 -8.71 -3.19
N ILE A 14 8.68 -9.93 -3.68
CA ILE A 14 8.61 -10.25 -5.11
C ILE A 14 7.15 -10.17 -5.56
N GLN A 15 6.87 -9.53 -6.70
CA GLN A 15 5.53 -9.52 -7.28
C GLN A 15 5.13 -10.91 -7.76
N GLY A 16 3.95 -11.36 -7.36
CA GLY A 16 3.46 -12.71 -7.66
C GLY A 16 2.64 -12.81 -8.94
N GLU A 17 2.12 -11.69 -9.46
CA GLU A 17 1.07 -11.69 -10.47
C GLU A 17 1.31 -10.69 -11.61
N GLY A 18 0.70 -10.98 -12.76
CA GLY A 18 0.72 -10.15 -13.96
C GLY A 18 2.08 -10.05 -14.65
N ASP A 19 2.24 -9.04 -15.51
CA ASP A 19 3.42 -8.88 -16.37
C ASP A 19 4.72 -8.59 -15.61
N ARG A 20 4.61 -8.20 -14.33
CA ARG A 20 5.73 -7.90 -13.44
C ARG A 20 6.00 -9.03 -12.44
N ALA A 21 5.35 -10.18 -12.59
CA ALA A 21 5.61 -11.34 -11.74
C ALA A 21 7.10 -11.71 -11.77
N GLY A 22 7.67 -11.98 -10.59
CA GLY A 22 9.09 -12.27 -10.41
C GLY A 22 9.99 -11.05 -10.16
N LEU A 23 9.48 -9.81 -10.30
CA LEU A 23 10.25 -8.61 -10.02
C LEU A 23 10.25 -8.27 -8.52
N ARG A 24 11.39 -7.75 -8.02
CA ARG A 24 11.51 -7.17 -6.68
C ARG A 24 10.81 -5.81 -6.63
N CYS A 25 9.82 -5.68 -5.77
CA CYS A 25 8.94 -4.52 -5.68
C CYS A 25 8.77 -4.00 -4.25
N LEU A 26 8.52 -2.70 -4.12
CA LEU A 26 7.99 -2.10 -2.90
C LEU A 26 6.46 -2.04 -3.02
N PHE A 27 5.75 -2.59 -2.04
CA PHE A 27 4.30 -2.55 -1.95
C PHE A 27 3.87 -1.45 -1.00
N VAL A 28 2.88 -0.66 -1.39
CA VAL A 28 2.24 0.39 -0.58
C VAL A 28 0.74 0.12 -0.55
N ARG A 29 0.26 -0.59 0.49
CA ARG A 29 -1.15 -0.95 0.61
C ARG A 29 -1.93 0.18 1.28
N PHE A 30 -2.88 0.77 0.57
CA PHE A 30 -3.78 1.77 1.14
C PHE A 30 -4.88 1.16 2.01
N GLN A 31 -5.33 1.94 2.99
CA GLN A 31 -6.54 1.69 3.76
C GLN A 31 -7.76 2.29 3.02
N PHE A 32 -8.92 1.75 3.34
CA PHE A 32 -10.26 2.05 2.84
C PHE A 32 -10.56 1.42 1.49
N CYS A 33 -11.61 0.61 1.47
CA CYS A 33 -12.19 0.06 0.25
C CYS A 33 -13.69 0.33 0.28
N ASN A 34 -14.24 0.85 -0.82
CA ASN A 34 -15.68 1.09 -0.96
C ASN A 34 -16.45 -0.17 -1.37
N LEU A 35 -15.77 -1.30 -1.54
CA LEU A 35 -16.36 -2.60 -1.87
C LEU A 35 -16.48 -3.48 -0.62
N THR A 36 -17.39 -4.44 -0.68
CA THR A 36 -17.66 -5.39 0.42
C THR A 36 -17.61 -6.83 -0.07
N CYS A 37 -16.58 -7.17 -0.86
CA CYS A 37 -16.41 -8.48 -1.47
C CYS A 37 -16.40 -9.60 -0.42
N THR A 38 -17.26 -10.61 -0.57
CA THR A 38 -17.38 -11.72 0.40
C THR A 38 -16.10 -12.55 0.50
N TRP A 39 -15.39 -12.70 -0.61
CA TRP A 39 -14.12 -13.43 -0.78
C TRP A 39 -12.84 -12.59 -0.57
N CYS A 40 -12.95 -11.37 -0.02
CA CYS A 40 -11.75 -10.58 0.29
C CYS A 40 -10.93 -11.24 1.41
N ASP A 41 -9.64 -11.42 1.18
CA ASP A 41 -8.65 -11.94 2.13
C ASP A 41 -8.06 -10.85 3.04
N THR A 42 -8.15 -9.58 2.63
CA THR A 42 -7.55 -8.40 3.27
C THR A 42 -8.61 -7.47 3.88
N LYS A 43 -9.69 -8.03 4.43
CA LYS A 43 -10.83 -7.27 5.02
C LYS A 43 -10.44 -6.25 6.10
N TYR A 44 -9.27 -6.42 6.71
CA TYR A 44 -8.74 -5.47 7.68
C TYR A 44 -8.48 -4.07 7.09
N THR A 45 -8.37 -3.93 5.77
CA THR A 45 -8.15 -2.63 5.12
C THR A 45 -9.42 -1.83 4.87
N TRP A 46 -10.62 -2.36 5.15
CA TRP A 46 -11.86 -1.77 4.65
C TRP A 46 -12.27 -0.46 5.34
N LEU A 47 -12.18 -0.39 6.67
CA LEU A 47 -12.76 0.68 7.48
C LEU A 47 -11.74 1.27 8.46
N LYS A 48 -12.11 2.40 9.08
CA LYS A 48 -11.23 3.13 10.00
C LYS A 48 -10.92 2.33 11.28
N ASN A 49 -11.89 1.51 11.71
CA ASN A 49 -11.80 0.71 12.93
C ASN A 49 -11.37 -0.73 12.65
N SER A 50 -11.02 -1.05 11.40
CA SER A 50 -10.45 -2.35 11.03
C SER A 50 -8.96 -2.16 10.76
N GLY A 51 -8.09 -2.94 11.41
CA GLY A 51 -6.64 -2.87 11.21
C GLY A 51 -5.96 -1.62 11.81
N SER A 52 -4.66 -1.51 11.57
CA SER A 52 -3.82 -0.35 11.94
C SER A 52 -3.27 0.29 10.67
N PHE A 53 -3.37 1.62 10.54
CA PHE A 53 -2.83 2.36 9.41
C PHE A 53 -2.30 3.72 9.87
N LYS A 54 -1.46 4.35 9.04
CA LYS A 54 -0.88 5.66 9.30
C LYS A 54 -1.22 6.62 8.17
N TRP A 55 -1.38 7.90 8.52
CA TRP A 55 -1.56 8.96 7.54
C TRP A 55 -0.21 9.48 7.10
N TYR A 56 -0.04 9.62 5.79
CA TYR A 56 1.16 10.19 5.19
C TYR A 56 0.81 11.29 4.21
N THR A 57 1.61 12.35 4.20
CA THR A 57 1.65 13.31 3.11
C THR A 57 2.31 12.70 1.87
N PRO A 58 2.06 13.23 0.66
CA PRO A 58 2.79 12.84 -0.54
C PRO A 58 4.31 12.99 -0.39
N ALA A 59 4.76 14.01 0.34
CA ALA A 59 6.19 14.24 0.58
C ALA A 59 6.81 13.14 1.45
N GLU A 60 6.13 12.72 2.52
CA GLU A 60 6.58 11.63 3.37
C GLU A 60 6.62 10.30 2.61
N LEU A 61 5.56 9.95 1.86
CA LEU A 61 5.54 8.73 1.05
C LEU A 61 6.65 8.72 0.01
N LYS A 62 6.85 9.84 -0.69
CA LYS A 62 7.94 9.97 -1.66
C LYS A 62 9.30 9.74 -0.98
N SER A 63 9.52 10.35 0.18
CA SER A 63 10.77 10.18 0.95
C SER A 63 11.00 8.71 1.30
N ILE A 64 9.98 8.02 1.83
CA ILE A 64 10.06 6.60 2.18
C ILE A 64 10.37 5.73 0.94
N ILE A 65 9.64 5.94 -0.16
CA ILE A 65 9.82 5.19 -1.41
C ILE A 65 11.23 5.38 -1.95
N CYS A 66 11.71 6.63 -2.03
CA CYS A 66 13.05 6.93 -2.53
C CYS A 66 14.15 6.32 -1.65
N GLN A 67 13.98 6.30 -0.33
CA GLN A 67 14.95 5.71 0.60
C GLN A 67 15.09 4.19 0.45
N LYS A 68 14.06 3.48 -0.01
CA LYS A 68 14.12 2.03 -0.23
C LYS A 68 15.00 1.63 -1.42
N GLY A 69 15.20 2.53 -2.38
CA GLY A 69 16.03 2.27 -3.56
C GLY A 69 15.47 1.16 -4.47
N ILE A 70 14.18 0.84 -4.36
CA ILE A 70 13.51 -0.13 -5.22
C ILE A 70 12.88 0.61 -6.38
N LYS A 71 13.16 0.17 -7.61
CA LYS A 71 12.69 0.82 -8.83
C LYS A 71 11.20 0.61 -9.07
N GLU A 72 10.71 -0.59 -8.76
CA GLU A 72 9.32 -0.98 -8.97
C GLU A 72 8.51 -0.76 -7.69
N VAL A 73 7.45 0.03 -7.79
CA VAL A 73 6.50 0.27 -6.70
C VAL A 73 5.11 -0.17 -7.14
N ILE A 74 4.46 -0.96 -6.30
CA ILE A 74 3.08 -1.42 -6.47
C ILE A 74 2.25 -0.77 -5.37
N PHE A 75 1.16 -0.14 -5.78
CA PHE A 75 0.18 0.48 -4.90
C PHE A 75 -1.07 -0.40 -4.84
#